data_AF-A3HVN9-F1
#
_entry.id   AF-A3HVN9-F1
#
_cell.length_a   1.000
_cell.length_b   1.000
_cell.length_c   1.000
_cell.angle_alpha   90.00
_cell.angle_beta   90.00
_cell.angle_gamma   90.00
#
_symmetry.space_group_name_H-M   'P 1'
#
loop_
_entity.id
_entity.type
_entity.pdbx_description
1 polymer ?
#
loop_
_entity_poly.entity_id
_entity_poly.type
_entity_poly.pdbx_seq_one_letter_code
_entity_poly.pdbx_strand_id
1 'polypeptide(L)'
;MSVWRKNNQEQSSKKYWALDEAKEKLSTYCAYQERCIWETRRKLYEKGIQEPESDELIDYLIDTNFINEERYAQSFVRGKFRQKKWGKNRIRRELQMRQISQDHIRSGMMEIEPEEYYDTLLAQTEKHWERIKEPDLYKKKYKVINYLMGKGFEMDLLKEAIESLQSQ
;
A
#
# COMPACT_ATOMS: atom_id res chain seq x y z
N MET A 1 -25.47 10.26 33.98
CA MET A 1 -26.42 10.50 32.88
C MET A 1 -25.99 9.69 31.66
N SER A 2 -26.20 8.38 31.75
CA SER A 2 -25.83 7.38 30.75
C SER A 2 -27.09 6.89 30.05
N VAL A 3 -27.30 7.27 28.79
CA VAL A 3 -28.18 6.50 27.90
C VAL A 3 -27.53 6.52 26.52
N TRP A 4 -26.71 5.47 26.30
CA TRP A 4 -26.19 5.10 25.00
C TRP A 4 -27.36 4.90 24.03
N ARG A 5 -27.42 5.74 23.01
CA ARG A 5 -28.36 5.63 21.89
C ARG A 5 -27.99 4.37 21.09
N LYS A 6 -28.62 3.24 21.42
CA LYS A 6 -28.74 2.09 20.50
C LYS A 6 -29.55 2.56 19.30
N ASN A 7 -28.89 2.64 18.15
CA ASN A 7 -29.39 2.23 16.83
C ASN A 7 -28.56 2.93 15.76
N ASN A 8 -27.75 2.15 15.04
CA ASN A 8 -27.85 2.21 13.60
C ASN A 8 -27.55 0.82 13.03
N GLN A 9 -28.64 0.07 12.82
CA GLN A 9 -28.69 -0.96 11.81
C GLN A 9 -28.47 -0.27 10.46
N GLU A 10 -27.30 -0.45 9.87
CA GLU A 10 -27.17 -0.45 8.42
C GLU A 10 -26.40 -1.72 8.05
N GLN A 11 -27.11 -2.85 8.11
CA GLN A 11 -26.80 -3.95 7.21
C GLN A 11 -27.04 -3.43 5.80
N SER A 12 -26.01 -2.84 5.19
CA SER A 12 -25.99 -2.52 3.77
C SER A 12 -26.37 -3.81 3.04
N SER A 13 -27.53 -3.80 2.38
CA SER A 13 -27.97 -4.90 1.56
C SER A 13 -26.84 -5.21 0.57
N LYS A 14 -26.23 -6.39 0.66
CA LYS A 14 -25.25 -6.82 -0.33
C LYS A 14 -25.96 -6.79 -1.68
N LYS A 15 -25.69 -5.77 -2.48
CA LYS A 15 -26.15 -5.72 -3.87
C LYS A 15 -25.33 -6.75 -4.64
N TYR A 16 -25.89 -7.93 -4.80
CA TYR A 16 -25.37 -9.01 -5.62
C TYR A 16 -25.27 -8.53 -7.08
N TRP A 17 -24.23 -8.96 -7.78
CA TRP A 17 -24.11 -8.75 -9.22
C TRP A 17 -24.46 -10.03 -9.97
N ALA A 18 -25.14 -9.89 -11.10
CA ALA A 18 -25.17 -10.95 -12.10
C ALA A 18 -23.78 -11.08 -12.75
N LEU A 19 -23.44 -12.23 -13.33
CA LEU A 19 -22.12 -12.48 -13.91
C LEU A 19 -21.78 -11.51 -15.05
N ASP A 20 -22.73 -11.29 -15.97
CA ASP A 20 -22.55 -10.36 -17.09
C ASP A 20 -22.33 -8.92 -16.61
N GLU A 21 -23.11 -8.50 -15.60
CA GLU A 21 -22.98 -7.18 -14.97
C GLU A 21 -21.62 -7.05 -14.24
N ALA A 22 -21.15 -8.12 -13.59
CA ALA A 22 -19.88 -8.14 -12.88
C ALA A 22 -18.70 -7.96 -13.85
N LYS A 23 -18.76 -8.61 -15.01
CA LYS A 23 -17.72 -8.52 -16.05
C LYS A 23 -17.49 -7.09 -16.52
N GLU A 24 -18.55 -6.37 -16.89
CA GLU A 24 -18.46 -4.96 -17.32
C GLU A 24 -17.96 -4.04 -16.20
N LYS A 25 -18.48 -4.23 -14.98
CA LYS A 25 -18.09 -3.40 -13.83
C LYS A 25 -16.66 -3.63 -13.39
N LEU A 26 -16.18 -4.87 -13.43
CA LEU A 26 -14.79 -5.19 -13.10
C LEU A 26 -13.82 -4.67 -14.15
N SER A 27 -14.18 -4.77 -15.43
CA SER A 27 -13.39 -4.19 -16.52
C SER A 27 -13.23 -2.69 -16.31
N THR A 28 -14.32 -1.98 -15.99
CA THR A 28 -14.30 -0.55 -15.64
C THR A 28 -13.47 -0.26 -14.38
N TYR A 29 -13.60 -1.11 -13.36
CA TYR A 29 -12.88 -0.97 -12.09
C TYR A 29 -11.35 -1.12 -12.25
N CYS A 30 -10.91 -2.05 -13.10
CA CYS A 30 -9.50 -2.28 -13.41
C CYS A 30 -8.96 -1.24 -14.42
N ALA A 31 -9.79 -0.75 -15.33
CA ALA A 31 -9.41 0.33 -16.26
C ALA A 31 -9.20 1.67 -15.54
N TYR A 32 -9.95 1.95 -14.48
CA TYR A 32 -9.81 3.20 -13.72
C TYR A 32 -8.50 3.25 -12.92
N GLN A 33 -8.07 2.12 -12.35
CA GLN A 33 -6.84 2.01 -11.59
C GLN A 33 -6.38 0.57 -11.61
N GLU A 34 -5.06 0.34 -11.72
CA GLU A 34 -4.46 -0.98 -11.57
C GLU A 34 -4.98 -1.71 -10.32
N ARG A 35 -5.38 -2.97 -10.54
CA ARG A 35 -5.84 -3.92 -9.51
C ARG A 35 -5.07 -5.22 -9.62
N CYS A 36 -4.83 -5.83 -8.48
CA CYS A 36 -4.33 -7.20 -8.42
C CYS A 36 -5.47 -8.20 -8.17
N ILE A 37 -5.16 -9.47 -8.39
CA ILE A 37 -6.09 -10.59 -8.21
C ILE A 37 -6.70 -10.57 -6.80
N TRP A 38 -5.89 -10.30 -5.77
CA TRP A 38 -6.38 -10.25 -4.39
C TRP A 38 -7.44 -9.15 -4.16
N GLU A 39 -7.23 -7.95 -4.71
CA GLU A 39 -8.21 -6.85 -4.60
C GLU A 39 -9.50 -7.19 -5.36
N THR A 40 -9.37 -7.80 -6.55
CA THR A 40 -10.50 -8.22 -7.39
C THR A 40 -11.31 -9.35 -6.75
N ARG A 41 -10.67 -10.40 -6.23
CA ARG A 41 -11.36 -11.49 -5.49
C ARG A 41 -12.14 -10.96 -4.31
N ARG A 42 -11.53 -10.08 -3.52
CA ARG A 42 -12.23 -9.44 -2.40
C ARG A 42 -13.44 -8.64 -2.88
N LYS A 43 -13.32 -7.92 -3.99
CA LYS A 43 -14.43 -7.16 -4.58
C LYS A 43 -15.58 -8.06 -5.02
N LEU A 44 -15.28 -9.18 -5.67
CA LEU A 44 -16.25 -10.19 -6.10
C LEU A 44 -16.97 -10.81 -4.89
N TYR A 45 -16.22 -11.16 -3.83
CA TYR A 45 -16.79 -11.68 -2.59
C TYR A 45 -17.74 -10.68 -1.91
N GLU A 46 -17.38 -9.39 -1.87
CA GLU A 46 -18.26 -8.31 -1.39
C GLU A 46 -19.56 -8.19 -2.22
N LYS A 47 -19.53 -8.64 -3.48
CA LYS A 47 -20.66 -8.68 -4.41
C LYS A 47 -21.34 -10.04 -4.50
N GLY A 48 -20.97 -10.96 -3.60
CA GLY A 48 -21.61 -12.27 -3.48
C GLY A 48 -21.31 -13.23 -4.63
N ILE A 49 -20.24 -12.98 -5.39
CA ILE A 49 -19.72 -13.91 -6.38
C ILE A 49 -18.55 -14.66 -5.72
N GLN A 50 -18.59 -15.98 -5.76
CA GLN A 50 -17.61 -16.88 -5.16
C GLN A 50 -17.07 -17.83 -6.24
N GLU A 51 -16.21 -18.75 -5.83
CA GLU A 51 -15.73 -19.82 -6.70
C GLU A 51 -16.87 -20.79 -7.05
N PRO A 52 -16.95 -21.29 -8.30
CA PRO A 52 -15.96 -21.14 -9.37
C PRO A 52 -16.11 -19.87 -10.23
N GLU A 53 -17.24 -19.17 -10.17
CA GLU A 53 -17.53 -18.06 -11.09
C GLU A 53 -16.56 -16.87 -10.93
N SER A 54 -16.05 -16.65 -9.72
CA SER A 54 -15.07 -15.59 -9.47
C SER A 54 -13.75 -15.84 -10.20
N ASP A 55 -13.33 -17.09 -10.32
CA ASP A 55 -12.08 -17.45 -10.99
C ASP A 55 -12.23 -17.29 -12.51
N GLU A 56 -13.37 -17.70 -13.08
CA GLU A 56 -13.68 -17.47 -14.51
C GLU A 56 -13.62 -15.98 -14.87
N LEU A 57 -14.17 -15.11 -14.02
CA LEU A 57 -14.11 -13.66 -14.24
C LEU A 57 -12.70 -13.11 -14.12
N ILE A 58 -11.87 -13.65 -13.21
CA ILE A 58 -10.49 -13.22 -13.05
C ILE A 58 -9.65 -13.66 -14.24
N ASP A 59 -9.80 -14.89 -14.69
CA ASP A 59 -9.12 -15.43 -15.87
C ASP A 59 -9.45 -14.57 -17.09
N TYR A 60 -10.73 -14.24 -17.30
CA TYR A 60 -11.14 -13.29 -18.34
C TYR A 60 -10.43 -11.94 -18.23
N LEU A 61 -10.32 -11.35 -17.03
CA LEU A 61 -9.66 -10.06 -16.81
C LEU A 61 -8.14 -10.14 -17.04
N ILE A 62 -7.52 -11.28 -16.77
CA ILE A 62 -6.10 -11.52 -17.06
C ILE A 62 -5.90 -11.68 -18.57
N ASP A 63 -6.70 -12.50 -19.24
CA ASP A 63 -6.63 -12.76 -20.67
C ASP A 63 -6.83 -11.49 -21.50
N THR A 64 -7.74 -10.62 -21.05
CA THR A 64 -7.98 -9.30 -21.64
C THR A 64 -7.05 -8.20 -21.12
N ASN A 65 -6.05 -8.56 -20.31
CA ASN A 65 -5.00 -7.70 -19.76
C ASN A 65 -5.51 -6.52 -18.90
N PHE A 66 -6.75 -6.59 -18.40
CA PHE A 66 -7.26 -5.68 -17.37
C PHE A 66 -6.53 -5.88 -16.03
N ILE A 67 -6.19 -7.13 -15.71
CA ILE A 67 -5.33 -7.47 -14.56
C ILE A 67 -3.96 -7.87 -15.08
N ASN A 68 -2.94 -7.17 -14.57
CA ASN A 68 -1.55 -7.50 -14.79
C ASN A 68 -0.79 -7.24 -13.49
N GLU A 69 -0.32 -8.30 -12.84
CA GLU A 69 0.27 -8.19 -11.50
C GLU A 69 1.64 -7.49 -11.50
N GLU A 70 2.41 -7.62 -12.57
CA GLU A 70 3.67 -6.88 -12.72
C GLU A 70 3.40 -5.37 -12.83
N ARG A 71 2.49 -4.98 -13.73
CA ARG A 71 2.07 -3.58 -13.91
C ARG A 71 1.48 -3.00 -12.62
N TYR A 72 0.68 -3.80 -11.90
CA TYR A 72 0.17 -3.44 -10.59
C TYR A 72 1.31 -3.20 -9.60
N ALA A 73 2.27 -4.12 -9.48
CA ALA A 73 3.38 -4.01 -8.55
C ALA A 73 4.19 -2.74 -8.79
N GLN A 74 4.60 -2.47 -10.04
CA GLN A 74 5.33 -1.26 -10.42
C GLN A 74 4.56 0.02 -10.07
N SER A 75 3.28 0.10 -10.46
CA SER A 75 2.42 1.25 -10.17
C SER A 75 2.22 1.45 -8.66
N PHE A 76 2.03 0.36 -7.91
CA PHE A 76 1.87 0.37 -6.47
C PHE A 76 3.13 0.88 -5.78
N VAL A 77 4.31 0.35 -6.12
CA VAL A 77 5.60 0.77 -5.55
C VAL A 77 5.80 2.27 -5.79
N ARG A 78 5.73 2.70 -7.05
CA ARG A 78 5.91 4.11 -7.45
C ARG A 78 4.95 5.03 -6.71
N GLY A 79 3.67 4.66 -6.64
CA GLY A 79 2.64 5.45 -5.94
C GLY A 79 2.89 5.55 -4.43
N LYS A 80 3.18 4.42 -3.75
CA LYS A 80 3.43 4.42 -2.30
C LYS A 80 4.71 5.16 -1.94
N PHE A 81 5.76 5.02 -2.74
CA PHE A 81 7.00 5.72 -2.54
C PHE A 81 6.82 7.23 -2.79
N ARG A 82 6.44 7.65 -4.00
CA ARG A 82 6.42 9.07 -4.37
C ARG A 82 5.34 9.87 -3.65
N GLN A 83 4.14 9.32 -3.49
CA GLN A 83 2.99 10.05 -2.92
C GLN A 83 2.86 9.90 -1.40
N LYS A 84 3.19 8.71 -0.86
CA LYS A 84 3.04 8.43 0.59
C LYS A 84 4.34 8.41 1.37
N LYS A 85 5.48 8.49 0.68
CA LYS A 85 6.84 8.45 1.25
C LYS A 85 7.02 7.22 2.15
N TRP A 86 6.61 6.05 1.63
CA TRP A 86 6.83 4.78 2.30
C TRP A 86 8.22 4.24 1.98
N GLY A 87 8.87 3.64 2.98
CA GLY A 87 10.12 2.91 2.79
C GLY A 87 9.90 1.51 2.18
N LYS A 88 10.97 0.94 1.63
CA LYS A 88 10.96 -0.34 0.87
C LYS A 88 10.39 -1.49 1.70
N ASN A 89 10.70 -1.57 3.00
CA ASN A 89 10.20 -2.66 3.86
C ASN A 89 8.68 -2.67 3.98
N ARG A 90 8.06 -1.49 4.11
CA ARG A 90 6.60 -1.39 4.19
C ARG A 90 5.96 -1.72 2.86
N ILE A 91 6.49 -1.20 1.76
CA ILE A 91 5.96 -1.48 0.42
C ILE A 91 6.02 -2.99 0.14
N ARG A 92 7.14 -3.64 0.45
CA ARG A 92 7.32 -5.09 0.28
C ARG A 92 6.29 -5.89 1.08
N ARG A 93 6.14 -5.57 2.37
CA ARG A 93 5.17 -6.24 3.25
C ARG A 93 3.73 -6.08 2.74
N GLU A 94 3.39 -4.91 2.23
CA GLU A 94 2.06 -4.62 1.70
C GLU A 94 1.74 -5.37 0.41
N LEU A 95 2.73 -5.53 -0.49
CA LEU A 95 2.57 -6.37 -1.68
C LEU A 95 2.46 -7.86 -1.31
N GLN A 96 3.24 -8.33 -0.34
CA GLN A 96 3.16 -9.71 0.17
C GLN A 96 1.79 -10.02 0.80
N MET A 97 1.23 -9.10 1.60
CA MET A 97 -0.12 -9.26 2.16
C MET A 97 -1.21 -9.34 1.09
N ARG A 98 -0.96 -8.75 -0.09
CA ARG A 98 -1.83 -8.82 -1.27
C ARG A 98 -1.50 -10.01 -2.18
N GLN A 99 -0.67 -10.94 -1.71
CA GLN A 99 -0.31 -12.18 -2.41
C GLN A 99 0.40 -11.97 -3.75
N ILE A 100 1.05 -10.81 -3.95
CA ILE A 100 1.86 -10.58 -5.14
C ILE A 100 3.12 -11.46 -5.10
N SER A 101 3.46 -12.09 -6.22
CA SER A 101 4.62 -12.98 -6.33
C SER A 101 5.94 -12.25 -6.02
N GLN A 102 6.95 -12.99 -5.56
CA GLN A 102 8.27 -12.39 -5.27
C GLN A 102 8.93 -11.80 -6.51
N ASP A 103 8.70 -12.39 -7.69
CA ASP A 103 9.24 -11.88 -8.95
C ASP A 103 8.61 -10.53 -9.32
N HIS A 104 7.28 -10.40 -9.21
CA HIS A 104 6.60 -9.12 -9.44
C HIS A 104 6.99 -8.07 -8.40
N ILE A 105 7.16 -8.47 -7.13
CA ILE A 105 7.68 -7.57 -6.09
C ILE A 105 9.08 -7.08 -6.45
N ARG A 106 9.98 -7.98 -6.88
CA ARG A 106 11.34 -7.62 -7.28
C ARG A 106 11.33 -6.66 -8.47
N SER A 107 10.52 -6.92 -9.49
CA SER A 107 10.33 -6.02 -10.64
C SER A 107 9.83 -4.65 -10.18
N GLY A 108 8.76 -4.61 -9.38
CA GLY A 108 8.21 -3.35 -8.87
C GLY A 108 9.19 -2.54 -8.01
N MET A 109 10.07 -3.19 -7.24
CA MET A 109 11.07 -2.48 -6.42
C MET A 109 12.14 -1.77 -7.24
N MET A 110 12.33 -2.14 -8.51
CA MET A 110 13.25 -1.43 -9.42
C MET A 110 12.74 -0.04 -9.81
N GLU A 111 11.46 0.27 -9.57
CA GLU A 111 10.88 1.60 -9.80
C GLU A 111 11.38 2.66 -8.79
N ILE A 112 12.14 2.27 -7.77
CA ILE A 112 12.72 3.16 -6.78
C ILE A 112 14.22 3.28 -7.02
N GLU A 113 14.64 4.41 -7.59
CA GLU A 113 16.04 4.75 -7.72
C GLU A 113 16.72 4.87 -6.35
N PRO A 114 17.93 4.29 -6.15
CA PRO A 114 18.63 4.35 -4.88
C PRO A 114 18.85 5.77 -4.36
N GLU A 115 19.22 6.70 -5.24
CA GLU A 115 19.45 8.11 -4.91
C GLU A 115 18.14 8.80 -4.51
N GLU A 116 17.07 8.63 -5.30
CA GLU A 116 15.74 9.19 -4.99
C GLU A 116 15.23 8.68 -3.63
N TYR A 117 15.51 7.41 -3.31
CA TYR A 117 15.17 6.78 -2.05
C TYR A 117 15.87 7.45 -0.86
N TYR A 118 17.19 7.64 -0.98
CA TYR A 118 18.00 8.22 0.08
C TYR A 118 17.66 9.70 0.30
N ASP A 119 17.49 10.48 -0.77
CA ASP A 119 17.08 11.88 -0.68
C ASP A 119 15.70 12.01 -0.01
N THR A 120 14.77 11.12 -0.36
CA THR A 120 13.46 11.07 0.29
C THR A 120 13.58 10.74 1.78
N LEU A 121 14.44 9.80 2.14
CA LEU A 121 14.70 9.43 3.53
C LEU A 121 15.26 10.61 4.33
N LEU A 122 16.29 11.30 3.81
CA LEU A 122 16.88 12.47 4.44
C LEU A 122 15.83 13.56 4.66
N ALA A 123 15.08 13.92 3.61
CA ALA A 123 14.03 14.93 3.69
C ALA A 123 12.92 14.57 4.69
N GLN A 124 12.52 13.29 4.78
CA GLN A 124 11.55 12.86 5.80
C GLN A 124 12.14 12.88 7.22
N THR A 125 13.42 12.57 7.36
CA THR A 125 14.14 12.57 8.63
C THR A 125 14.26 13.97 9.18
N GLU A 126 14.78 14.91 8.38
CA GLU A 126 14.91 16.33 8.72
C GLU A 126 13.56 16.93 9.09
N LYS A 127 12.56 16.79 8.21
CA LYS A 127 11.19 17.30 8.46
C LYS A 127 10.61 16.77 9.77
N HIS A 128 10.85 15.50 10.10
CA HIS A 128 10.32 14.95 11.33
C HIS A 128 11.13 15.35 12.56
N TRP A 129 12.45 15.47 12.41
CA TRP A 129 13.38 15.96 13.42
C TRP A 129 13.03 17.38 13.86
N GLU A 130 12.77 18.28 12.93
CA GLU A 130 12.35 19.66 13.22
C GLU A 130 10.99 19.73 13.92
N ARG A 131 10.05 18.88 13.49
CA ARG A 131 8.70 18.84 14.05
C ARG A 131 8.67 18.36 15.52
N ILE A 132 9.58 17.49 15.91
CA ILE A 132 9.61 16.94 17.27
C ILE A 132 10.28 17.93 18.24
N LYS A 133 9.46 18.50 19.12
CA LYS A 133 9.90 19.31 20.26
C LYS A 133 10.17 18.41 21.47
N GLU A 134 11.33 17.78 21.48
CA GLU A 134 11.83 16.97 22.59
C GLU A 134 13.24 17.47 22.96
N PRO A 135 13.46 17.96 24.20
CA PRO A 135 14.76 18.47 24.61
C PRO A 135 15.81 17.38 24.78
N ASP A 136 15.41 16.18 25.20
CA ASP A 136 16.32 15.04 25.35
C ASP A 136 16.66 14.44 23.97
N LEU A 137 17.90 14.60 23.54
CA LEU A 137 18.35 14.12 22.23
C LEU A 137 18.16 12.62 22.04
N TYR A 138 18.35 11.79 23.07
CA TYR A 138 18.16 10.35 22.97
C TYR A 138 16.68 10.02 22.73
N LYS A 139 15.77 10.66 23.48
CA LYS A 139 14.33 10.49 23.30
C LYS A 139 13.87 11.05 21.95
N LYS A 140 14.45 12.16 21.49
CA LYS A 140 14.15 12.75 20.17
C LYS A 140 14.52 11.79 19.04
N LYS A 141 15.74 11.24 19.06
CA LYS A 141 16.19 10.22 18.10
C LYS A 141 15.25 9.02 18.09
N TYR A 142 14.94 8.47 19.26
CA TYR A 142 14.04 7.32 19.37
C TYR A 142 12.66 7.60 18.75
N LYS A 143 12.08 8.78 18.98
CA LYS A 143 10.79 9.18 18.38
C LYS A 143 10.87 9.26 16.85
N VAL A 144 11.92 9.87 16.30
CA VAL A 144 12.13 9.99 14.84
C VAL A 144 12.30 8.62 14.20
N ILE A 145 13.18 7.79 14.75
CA ILE A 145 13.46 6.43 14.26
C ILE A 145 12.18 5.60 14.24
N ASN A 146 11.43 5.55 15.35
CA ASN A 146 10.21 4.74 15.41
C ASN A 146 9.16 5.16 14.39
N TYR A 147 8.99 6.47 14.19
CA TYR A 147 8.06 6.97 13.19
C TYR A 147 8.44 6.52 11.78
N LEU A 148 9.71 6.66 11.42
CA LEU A 148 10.20 6.33 10.07
C LEU A 148 10.34 4.83 9.84
N MET A 149 10.64 4.05 10.87
CA MET A 149 10.51 2.59 10.85
C MET A 149 9.04 2.18 10.59
N GLY A 150 8.07 2.86 11.22
CA GLY A 150 6.64 2.66 10.92
C GLY A 150 6.24 3.09 9.50
N LYS A 151 7.03 3.95 8.86
CA LYS A 151 6.92 4.28 7.43
C LYS A 151 7.61 3.24 6.54
N GLY A 152 8.43 2.36 7.09
CA GLY A 152 9.07 1.25 6.39
C GLY A 152 10.52 1.49 5.98
N PHE A 153 11.18 2.52 6.49
CA PHE A 153 12.59 2.76 6.24
C PHE A 153 13.48 1.83 7.09
N GLU A 154 14.63 1.46 6.54
CA GLU A 154 15.62 0.59 7.15
C GLU A 154 16.33 1.29 8.31
N MET A 155 16.55 0.57 9.41
CA MET A 155 17.15 1.12 10.63
C MET A 155 18.57 1.66 10.39
N ASP A 156 19.36 0.98 9.56
CA ASP A 156 20.76 1.37 9.32
C ASP A 156 20.84 2.70 8.57
N LEU A 157 20.02 2.88 7.53
CA LEU A 157 19.92 4.15 6.80
C LEU A 157 19.37 5.28 7.68
N LEU A 158 18.44 4.97 8.59
CA LEU A 158 17.91 5.96 9.52
C LEU A 158 18.95 6.47 10.51
N LYS A 159 19.85 5.60 10.98
CA LYS A 159 20.96 6.02 11.84
C LYS A 159 21.90 6.96 11.11
N GLU A 160 22.30 6.59 9.89
CA GLU A 160 23.14 7.41 9.03
C GLU A 160 22.52 8.79 8.77
N ALA A 161 21.24 8.83 8.38
CA ALA A 161 20.49 10.06 8.14
C ALA A 161 20.37 10.97 9.39
N ILE A 162 20.32 10.39 10.59
CA ILE A 162 20.29 11.17 11.83
C ILE A 162 21.69 11.69 12.17
N GLU A 163 22.74 10.89 11.96
CA GLU A 163 24.12 11.30 12.21
C GLU A 163 24.53 12.45 11.28
N SER A 164 24.09 12.45 10.01
CA SER A 164 24.34 13.56 9.08
C SER A 164 23.70 14.87 9.53
N LEU A 165 22.52 14.84 10.16
CA LEU A 165 21.85 16.03 10.69
C LEU A 165 22.51 16.60 11.96
N GLN A 166 23.29 15.81 12.68
CA GLN A 166 24.00 16.27 13.88
C GLN A 166 25.41 16.77 13.58
N SER A 167 25.95 16.36 12.43
CA SER A 167 27.28 16.78 11.96
C SER A 167 27.25 18.10 11.19
N GLN A 168 26.05 18.66 10.97
CA GLN A 168 25.77 19.99 10.41
C GLN A 168 25.56 20.99 11.55
#